data_AF-A0A0G4MWL3-F1
#
_entry.id   AF-A0A0G4MWL3-F1
#
_cell.length_a   1.000
_cell.length_b   1.000
_cell.length_c   1.000
_cell.angle_alpha   90.00
_cell.angle_beta   90.00
_cell.angle_gamma   90.00
#
_symmetry.space_group_name_H-M   'P 1'
#
loop_
_entity.id
_entity.type
_entity.pdbx_description
1 polymer ?
#
loop_
_entity_poly.entity_id
_entity_poly.type
_entity_poly.pdbx_seq_one_letter_code
_entity_poly.pdbx_strand_id
1 'polypeptide(L)'
;MKTSIKTSTSSMTAVPKPLKFLRPHYETLTKLQEDWPEGDDKTSLADVLSVIGMTFSDDERQDTLKYRLLAPSSDIISWGHEYSRHLALEIGEVYGKRIVADEDTKDLVDLALILVPTFLQSNGEADAVDLMSELEIIEQLPNYVDENTYARVCLYMVSMVNLLTYPDNELFLKTAHDIYITYKQYTQAMVLAIRLNDIDLIKADFDKAQDPALKKQLGFLYSINVVSIFTVGRIGRLELGAVSLATMTATITCYAPFQGLATSLDTLCAQAYGSGHRHL
;
A
#
# COMPACT_ATOMS: atom_id res chain seq x y z
N MET A 1 1.10 -10.10 -32.94
CA MET A 1 2.13 -9.38 -32.15
C MET A 1 1.86 -9.49 -30.64
N LYS A 2 0.69 -9.05 -30.14
CA LYS A 2 0.27 -9.18 -28.73
C LYS A 2 0.50 -10.60 -28.15
N THR A 3 0.03 -11.64 -28.84
CA THR A 3 0.22 -13.04 -28.40
C THR A 3 1.69 -13.45 -28.36
N SER A 4 2.49 -13.08 -29.37
CA SER A 4 3.92 -13.40 -29.41
C SER A 4 4.71 -12.71 -28.30
N ILE A 5 4.35 -11.47 -27.94
CA ILE A 5 4.96 -10.77 -26.81
C ILE A 5 4.55 -11.46 -25.51
N LYS A 6 3.26 -11.76 -25.29
CA LYS A 6 2.79 -12.47 -24.08
C LYS A 6 3.45 -13.84 -23.90
N THR A 7 3.53 -14.64 -24.96
CA THR A 7 4.23 -15.95 -24.94
C THR A 7 5.74 -15.81 -24.69
N SER A 8 6.36 -14.70 -25.10
CA SER A 8 7.80 -14.47 -24.87
C SER A 8 8.12 -13.89 -23.49
N THR A 9 7.11 -13.42 -22.76
CA THR A 9 7.26 -12.66 -21.50
C THR A 9 6.77 -13.40 -20.27
N SER A 10 6.15 -14.57 -20.44
CA SER A 10 5.68 -15.44 -19.34
C SER A 10 6.81 -16.03 -18.46
N SER A 11 8.07 -15.74 -18.76
CA SER A 11 9.23 -16.12 -17.95
C SER A 11 9.65 -14.98 -17.03
N MET A 12 8.97 -14.90 -15.88
CA MET A 12 9.42 -14.42 -14.56
C MET A 12 10.64 -13.45 -14.49
N THR A 13 10.39 -12.28 -13.87
CA THR A 13 11.30 -11.41 -13.08
C THR A 13 12.13 -10.28 -13.73
N ALA A 14 11.95 -9.91 -14.99
CA ALA A 14 12.51 -8.63 -15.46
C ALA A 14 11.81 -8.11 -16.72
N VAL A 15 11.75 -6.78 -16.85
CA VAL A 15 11.42 -6.06 -18.09
C VAL A 15 11.99 -6.83 -19.29
N PRO A 16 11.14 -7.45 -20.12
CA PRO A 16 11.60 -8.37 -21.13
C PRO A 16 12.58 -7.67 -22.08
N LYS A 17 13.79 -8.23 -22.23
CA LYS A 17 14.76 -7.82 -23.27
C LYS A 17 14.11 -7.61 -24.66
N PRO A 18 13.08 -8.38 -25.09
CA PRO A 18 12.31 -8.11 -26.30
C PRO A 18 11.74 -6.69 -26.43
N LEU A 19 11.27 -6.06 -25.35
CA LEU A 19 10.70 -4.71 -25.39
C LEU A 19 11.74 -3.66 -25.74
N LYS A 20 12.99 -3.83 -25.32
CA LYS A 20 14.10 -2.93 -25.70
C LYS A 20 14.34 -2.91 -27.21
N PHE A 21 14.07 -4.01 -27.91
CA PHE A 21 14.18 -4.08 -29.38
C PHE A 21 13.02 -3.42 -30.11
N LEU A 22 11.91 -3.14 -29.42
CA LEU A 22 10.75 -2.44 -29.99
C LEU A 22 10.84 -0.92 -29.85
N ARG A 23 11.80 -0.39 -29.08
CA ARG A 23 12.04 1.06 -28.92
C ARG A 23 12.14 1.82 -30.25
N PRO A 24 12.91 1.38 -31.27
CA PRO A 24 13.04 2.13 -32.53
C PRO A 24 11.74 2.17 -33.34
N HIS A 25 10.81 1.25 -33.08
CA HIS A 25 9.54 1.17 -33.80
C HIS A 25 8.41 1.92 -33.08
N TYR A 26 8.68 2.48 -31.89
CA TYR A 26 7.66 3.13 -31.07
C TYR A 26 6.98 4.29 -31.79
N GLU A 27 7.75 5.22 -32.36
CA GLU A 27 7.19 6.37 -33.09
C GLU A 27 6.37 5.97 -34.32
N THR A 28 6.76 4.88 -34.99
CA THR A 28 6.02 4.34 -36.14
C THR A 28 4.69 3.73 -35.70
N LEU A 29 4.68 3.04 -34.55
CA LEU A 29 3.48 2.44 -33.98
C LEU A 29 2.52 3.48 -33.43
N THR A 30 3.03 4.60 -32.88
CA THR A 30 2.21 5.75 -32.46
C THR A 30 1.49 6.39 -33.63
N LYS A 31 2.20 6.70 -34.73
CA LYS A 31 1.58 7.23 -35.95
C LYS A 31 0.55 6.28 -36.54
N LEU A 32 0.86 4.98 -36.54
CA LEU A 32 -0.06 3.94 -36.99
C LEU A 32 -1.33 3.89 -36.12
N GLN A 33 -1.22 4.10 -34.80
CA GLN A 33 -2.37 4.13 -33.90
C GLN A 33 -3.25 5.37 -34.10
N GLU A 34 -2.66 6.52 -34.42
CA GLU A 34 -3.38 7.74 -34.78
C GLU A 34 -4.16 7.57 -36.09
N ASP A 35 -3.54 6.95 -37.10
CA ASP A 35 -4.13 6.73 -38.43
C ASP A 35 -5.15 5.58 -38.49
N TRP A 36 -5.14 4.65 -37.52
CA TRP A 36 -6.01 3.46 -37.53
C TRP A 36 -7.46 3.79 -37.17
N PRO A 37 -8.47 3.23 -37.89
CA PRO A 37 -9.90 3.42 -37.57
C PRO A 37 -10.27 2.82 -36.19
N GLU A 38 -11.35 3.32 -35.57
CA GLU A 38 -11.81 2.78 -34.28
C GLU A 38 -12.24 1.31 -34.43
N GLY A 39 -11.66 0.43 -33.59
CA GLY A 39 -11.96 -1.01 -33.57
C GLY A 39 -11.12 -1.76 -32.53
N ASP A 40 -11.44 -3.04 -32.30
CA ASP A 40 -10.77 -3.91 -31.30
C ASP A 40 -9.25 -4.02 -31.49
N ASP A 41 -8.78 -3.88 -32.74
CA ASP A 41 -7.37 -3.88 -33.10
C ASP A 41 -6.64 -2.61 -32.65
N LYS A 42 -7.33 -1.46 -32.65
CA LYS A 42 -6.79 -0.18 -32.15
C LYS A 42 -6.62 -0.22 -30.63
N THR A 43 -7.59 -0.80 -29.93
CA THR A 43 -7.53 -1.04 -28.47
C THR A 43 -6.42 -2.02 -28.13
N SER A 44 -6.26 -3.08 -28.91
CA SER A 44 -5.17 -4.05 -28.74
C SER A 44 -3.79 -3.47 -29.04
N LEU A 45 -3.69 -2.55 -30.00
CA LEU A 45 -2.45 -1.83 -30.31
C LEU A 45 -2.11 -0.82 -29.20
N ALA A 46 -3.11 -0.11 -28.66
CA ALA A 46 -2.93 0.79 -27.52
C ALA A 46 -2.45 0.02 -26.27
N ASP A 47 -2.98 -1.17 -26.00
CA ASP A 47 -2.51 -2.06 -24.91
C ASP A 47 -1.03 -2.45 -25.09
N VAL A 48 -0.59 -2.76 -26.32
CA VAL A 48 0.82 -3.05 -26.61
C VAL A 48 1.69 -1.79 -26.51
N LEU A 49 1.21 -0.64 -26.97
CA LEU A 49 1.90 0.65 -26.88
C LEU A 49 2.08 1.10 -25.42
N SER A 50 1.10 0.83 -24.56
CA SER A 50 1.20 1.08 -23.13
C SER A 50 2.36 0.29 -22.51
N VAL A 51 2.49 -0.99 -22.84
CA VAL A 51 3.59 -1.85 -22.34
C VAL A 51 4.93 -1.46 -22.94
N ILE A 52 5.00 -1.01 -24.20
CA ILE A 52 6.28 -0.54 -24.77
C ILE A 52 6.69 0.80 -24.14
N GLY A 53 5.71 1.66 -23.81
CA GLY A 53 5.90 2.95 -23.16
C GLY A 53 6.76 2.86 -21.89
N MET A 54 6.58 1.82 -21.06
CA MET A 54 7.38 1.61 -19.84
C MET A 54 8.90 1.53 -20.12
N THR A 55 9.28 1.13 -21.34
CA THR A 55 10.67 0.97 -21.72
C THR A 55 11.22 2.18 -22.45
N PHE A 56 10.37 3.12 -22.84
CA PHE A 56 10.78 4.33 -23.53
C PHE A 56 11.06 5.41 -22.48
N SER A 57 12.34 5.63 -22.21
CA SER A 57 12.87 6.41 -21.07
C SER A 57 12.74 7.94 -21.23
N ASP A 58 11.66 8.43 -21.82
CA ASP A 58 11.34 9.85 -21.75
C ASP A 58 10.41 10.06 -20.55
N ASP A 59 10.99 10.47 -19.42
CA ASP A 59 10.27 10.79 -18.16
C ASP A 59 9.14 11.84 -18.34
N GLU A 60 9.12 12.56 -19.47
CA GLU A 60 8.08 13.54 -19.79
C GLU A 60 6.89 12.95 -20.57
N ARG A 61 7.05 11.76 -21.17
CA ARG A 61 5.99 11.12 -21.98
C ARG A 61 5.25 10.09 -21.14
N GLN A 62 4.15 10.51 -20.53
CA GLN A 62 3.18 9.66 -19.80
C GLN A 62 2.34 8.78 -20.76
N ASP A 63 3.01 8.20 -21.75
CA ASP A 63 2.40 7.51 -22.88
C ASP A 63 1.75 6.18 -22.47
N THR A 64 2.37 5.46 -21.55
CA THR A 64 1.86 4.30 -20.81
C THR A 64 0.42 4.47 -20.32
N LEU A 65 0.15 5.53 -19.55
CA LEU A 65 -1.15 5.85 -18.99
C LEU A 65 -2.09 6.36 -20.08
N LYS A 66 -1.61 7.23 -20.98
CA LYS A 66 -2.40 7.75 -22.11
C LYS A 66 -2.99 6.62 -22.94
N TYR A 67 -2.17 5.64 -23.33
CA TYR A 67 -2.65 4.50 -24.12
C TYR A 67 -3.48 3.51 -23.29
N ARG A 68 -3.28 3.45 -21.96
CA ARG A 68 -4.11 2.64 -21.07
C ARG A 68 -5.53 3.19 -20.91
N LEU A 69 -5.68 4.51 -20.78
CA LEU A 69 -6.98 5.17 -20.74
C LEU A 69 -7.77 4.95 -22.04
N LEU A 70 -7.09 4.84 -23.17
CA LEU A 70 -7.69 4.49 -24.47
C LEU A 70 -8.05 2.99 -24.60
N ALA A 71 -7.62 2.14 -23.67
CA ALA A 71 -7.84 0.70 -23.71
C ALA A 71 -8.25 0.09 -22.34
N PRO A 72 -9.50 0.31 -21.90
CA PRO A 72 -9.98 -0.19 -20.60
C PRO A 72 -10.17 -1.71 -20.55
N SER A 73 -10.18 -2.43 -21.69
CA SER A 73 -10.73 -3.79 -21.81
C SER A 73 -9.72 -4.95 -21.89
N SER A 74 -8.52 -4.84 -21.31
CA SER A 74 -7.57 -5.98 -21.30
C SER A 74 -6.95 -6.25 -19.92
N ASP A 75 -6.94 -7.55 -19.56
CA ASP A 75 -6.39 -8.12 -18.32
C ASP A 75 -4.99 -7.59 -18.01
N ILE A 76 -4.91 -6.68 -17.04
CA ILE A 76 -3.66 -6.06 -16.57
C ILE A 76 -2.68 -7.14 -16.09
N ILE A 77 -3.23 -8.17 -15.42
CA ILE A 77 -2.50 -9.32 -14.89
C ILE A 77 -1.67 -10.01 -15.98
N SER A 78 -2.19 -10.07 -17.20
CA SER A 78 -1.56 -10.81 -18.29
C SER A 78 -0.23 -10.22 -18.77
N TRP A 79 0.06 -8.96 -18.43
CA TRP A 79 1.33 -8.28 -18.75
C TRP A 79 2.36 -8.36 -17.62
N GLY A 80 1.95 -8.83 -16.43
CA GLY A 80 2.83 -9.06 -15.29
C GLY A 80 2.84 -7.93 -14.25
N HIS A 81 3.44 -8.23 -13.09
CA HIS A 81 3.46 -7.31 -11.93
C HIS A 81 4.32 -6.08 -12.16
N GLU A 82 5.40 -6.17 -12.94
CA GLU A 82 6.29 -5.02 -13.19
C GLU A 82 5.61 -3.93 -14.01
N TYR A 83 4.79 -4.32 -15.00
CA TYR A 83 3.93 -3.39 -15.73
C TYR A 83 2.88 -2.76 -14.80
N SER A 84 2.22 -3.58 -13.98
CA SER A 84 1.20 -3.10 -13.04
C SER A 84 1.79 -2.07 -12.06
N ARG A 85 2.99 -2.35 -11.54
CA ARG A 85 3.72 -1.46 -10.63
C ARG A 85 4.15 -0.16 -11.30
N HIS A 86 4.68 -0.23 -12.52
CA HIS A 86 5.02 0.98 -13.29
C HIS A 86 3.79 1.85 -13.55
N LEU A 87 2.68 1.21 -13.94
CA LEU A 87 1.42 1.89 -14.15
C LEU A 87 0.89 2.55 -12.87
N ALA A 88 1.00 1.89 -11.72
CA ALA A 88 0.62 2.47 -10.43
C ALA A 88 1.43 3.74 -10.09
N LEU A 89 2.75 3.70 -10.29
CA LEU A 89 3.62 4.87 -10.07
C LEU A 89 3.26 6.05 -10.98
N GLU A 90 2.98 5.78 -12.27
CA GLU A 90 2.59 6.82 -13.22
C GLU A 90 1.21 7.40 -12.91
N ILE A 91 0.27 6.57 -12.44
CA ILE A 91 -1.05 7.03 -11.98
C ILE A 91 -0.88 8.03 -10.83
N GLY A 92 -0.06 7.72 -9.83
CA GLY A 92 0.21 8.62 -8.71
C GLY A 92 0.84 9.94 -9.15
N GLU A 93 1.84 9.90 -10.03
CA GLU A 93 2.50 11.11 -10.54
C GLU A 93 1.54 11.98 -11.35
N VAL A 94 0.73 11.37 -12.23
CA VAL A 94 -0.26 12.09 -13.05
C VAL A 94 -1.37 12.65 -12.19
N TYR A 95 -1.83 11.92 -11.18
CA TYR A 95 -2.83 12.39 -10.24
C TYR A 95 -2.36 13.65 -9.52
N GLY A 96 -1.12 13.65 -9.00
CA GLY A 96 -0.51 14.84 -8.39
C GLY A 96 -0.44 16.03 -9.36
N LYS A 97 -0.06 15.81 -10.62
CA LYS A 97 -0.05 16.87 -11.65
C LYS A 97 -1.46 17.39 -11.97
N ARG A 98 -2.45 16.51 -12.08
CA ARG A 98 -3.84 16.87 -12.38
C ARG A 98 -4.52 17.62 -11.24
N ILE A 99 -4.21 17.29 -9.99
CA ILE A 99 -4.67 18.07 -8.83
C ILE A 99 -4.14 19.50 -8.92
N VAL A 100 -2.86 19.68 -9.22
CA VAL A 100 -2.26 21.02 -9.38
C VAL A 100 -2.88 21.77 -10.56
N ALA A 101 -3.30 21.06 -11.61
CA ALA A 101 -3.93 21.61 -12.80
C ALA A 101 -5.47 21.76 -12.70
N ASP A 102 -6.10 21.32 -11.62
CA ASP A 102 -7.57 21.28 -11.41
C ASP A 102 -8.33 20.49 -12.51
N GLU A 103 -7.76 19.38 -12.97
CA GLU A 103 -8.35 18.47 -13.97
C GLU A 103 -9.14 17.32 -13.33
N ASP A 104 -10.04 16.67 -14.10
CA ASP A 104 -10.81 15.50 -13.61
C ASP A 104 -9.90 14.29 -13.39
N THR A 105 -10.06 13.65 -12.23
CA THR A 105 -9.21 12.53 -11.76
C THR A 105 -9.96 11.21 -11.64
N LYS A 106 -11.24 11.17 -11.99
CA LYS A 106 -12.11 9.99 -11.81
C LYS A 106 -11.66 8.78 -12.63
N ASP A 107 -11.16 9.01 -13.84
CA ASP A 107 -10.58 7.99 -14.70
C ASP A 107 -9.37 7.28 -14.06
N LEU A 108 -8.54 8.03 -13.32
CA LEU A 108 -7.40 7.49 -12.57
C LEU A 108 -7.84 6.66 -11.37
N VAL A 109 -8.85 7.15 -10.64
CA VAL A 109 -9.43 6.43 -9.50
C VAL A 109 -10.06 5.12 -9.95
N ASP A 110 -10.87 5.14 -11.01
CA ASP A 110 -11.50 3.92 -11.55
C ASP A 110 -10.45 2.88 -12.00
N LEU A 111 -9.36 3.33 -12.62
CA LEU A 111 -8.26 2.46 -13.01
C LEU A 111 -7.54 1.87 -11.79
N ALA A 112 -7.32 2.66 -10.75
CA ALA A 112 -6.70 2.20 -9.51
C ALA A 112 -7.57 1.18 -8.75
N LEU A 113 -8.89 1.37 -8.74
CA LEU A 113 -9.83 0.40 -8.14
C LEU A 113 -9.82 -0.96 -8.85
N ILE A 114 -9.47 -1.01 -10.14
CA ILE A 114 -9.26 -2.27 -10.88
C ILE A 114 -7.89 -2.89 -10.52
N LEU A 115 -6.88 -2.07 -10.28
CA LEU A 115 -5.52 -2.50 -9.95
C LEU A 115 -5.38 -3.05 -8.52
N VAL A 116 -6.04 -2.44 -7.54
CA VAL A 116 -5.86 -2.78 -6.12
C VAL A 116 -6.17 -4.26 -5.82
N PRO A 117 -7.31 -4.84 -6.24
CA PRO A 117 -7.58 -6.26 -6.03
C PRO A 117 -6.54 -7.17 -6.67
N THR A 118 -6.01 -6.77 -7.83
CA THR A 118 -4.97 -7.50 -8.56
C THR A 118 -3.66 -7.56 -7.76
N PHE A 119 -3.27 -6.43 -7.15
CA PHE A 119 -2.09 -6.37 -6.31
C PHE A 119 -2.26 -7.22 -5.04
N LEU A 120 -3.42 -7.15 -4.39
CA LEU A 120 -3.71 -7.92 -3.18
C LEU A 120 -3.69 -9.44 -3.44
N GLN A 121 -4.21 -9.91 -4.58
CA GLN A 121 -4.12 -11.33 -4.97
C GLN A 121 -2.69 -11.80 -5.24
N SER A 122 -1.79 -10.88 -5.57
CA SER A 122 -0.43 -11.16 -6.02
C SER A 122 0.63 -10.97 -4.93
N ASN A 123 0.21 -10.73 -3.68
CA ASN A 123 1.07 -10.33 -2.55
C ASN A 123 1.81 -9.00 -2.77
N GLY A 124 1.17 -8.06 -3.46
CA GLY A 124 1.62 -6.68 -3.66
C GLY A 124 0.92 -5.70 -2.70
N GLU A 125 0.81 -6.04 -1.42
CA GLU A 125 0.05 -5.21 -0.46
C GLU A 125 0.63 -3.81 -0.28
N ALA A 126 1.96 -3.68 -0.30
CA ALA A 126 2.64 -2.39 -0.18
C ALA A 126 2.30 -1.49 -1.39
N ASP A 127 2.44 -2.02 -2.61
CA ASP A 127 2.11 -1.28 -3.84
C ASP A 127 0.62 -0.87 -3.87
N ALA A 128 -0.28 -1.70 -3.34
CA ALA A 128 -1.71 -1.37 -3.25
C ALA A 128 -2.00 -0.24 -2.26
N VAL A 129 -1.37 -0.26 -1.08
CA VAL A 129 -1.54 0.78 -0.06
C VAL A 129 -0.91 2.09 -0.53
N ASP A 130 0.27 2.04 -1.13
CA ASP A 130 0.96 3.22 -1.68
C ASP A 130 0.10 3.90 -2.76
N LEU A 131 -0.43 3.13 -3.71
CA LEU A 131 -1.32 3.65 -4.76
C LEU A 131 -2.58 4.30 -4.17
N MET A 132 -3.23 3.67 -3.20
CA MET A 132 -4.41 4.24 -2.55
C MET A 132 -4.09 5.47 -1.71
N SER A 133 -2.89 5.54 -1.14
CA SER A 133 -2.39 6.71 -0.42
C SER A 133 -2.17 7.89 -1.36
N GLU A 134 -1.52 7.67 -2.50
CA GLU A 134 -1.22 8.72 -3.48
C GLU A 134 -2.49 9.31 -4.09
N LEU A 135 -3.54 8.49 -4.20
CA LEU A 135 -4.85 8.90 -4.70
C LEU A 135 -5.78 9.47 -3.61
N GLU A 136 -5.34 9.55 -2.36
CA GLU A 136 -6.14 10.02 -1.20
C GLU A 136 -7.46 9.23 -1.00
N ILE A 137 -7.52 7.96 -1.43
CA ILE A 137 -8.72 7.09 -1.35
C ILE A 137 -8.57 5.94 -0.35
N ILE A 138 -7.68 6.09 0.64
CA ILE A 138 -7.33 5.01 1.58
C ILE A 138 -8.55 4.44 2.33
N GLU A 139 -9.59 5.23 2.54
CA GLU A 139 -10.85 4.83 3.19
C GLU A 139 -11.57 3.68 2.47
N GLN A 140 -11.33 3.48 1.17
CA GLN A 140 -11.97 2.43 0.39
C GLN A 140 -11.24 1.08 0.46
N LEU A 141 -10.01 1.06 0.98
CA LEU A 141 -9.19 -0.13 1.13
C LEU A 141 -9.90 -1.29 1.87
N PRO A 142 -10.68 -1.07 2.96
CA PRO A 142 -11.34 -2.16 3.68
C PRO A 142 -12.28 -3.02 2.81
N ASN A 143 -12.82 -2.47 1.72
CA ASN A 143 -13.74 -3.19 0.83
C ASN A 143 -13.05 -4.26 -0.03
N TYR A 144 -11.73 -4.18 -0.20
CA TYR A 144 -10.95 -5.04 -1.09
C TYR A 144 -10.02 -5.99 -0.35
N VAL A 145 -9.90 -5.85 0.97
CA VAL A 145 -8.99 -6.64 1.80
C VAL A 145 -9.65 -7.97 2.16
N ASP A 146 -8.90 -9.06 1.98
CA ASP A 146 -9.30 -10.44 2.35
C ASP A 146 -8.71 -10.91 3.69
N GLU A 147 -9.22 -12.04 4.22
CA GLU A 147 -8.78 -12.65 5.49
C GLU A 147 -7.28 -13.05 5.48
N ASN A 148 -6.70 -13.37 4.33
CA ASN A 148 -5.28 -13.70 4.25
C ASN A 148 -4.37 -12.46 4.17
N THR A 149 -4.95 -11.32 3.80
CA THR A 149 -4.21 -10.14 3.36
C THR A 149 -4.26 -9.01 4.40
N TYR A 150 -5.32 -8.93 5.21
CA TYR A 150 -5.52 -7.85 6.18
C TYR A 150 -4.35 -7.67 7.15
N ALA A 151 -3.75 -8.77 7.63
CA ALA A 151 -2.67 -8.68 8.59
C ALA A 151 -1.43 -7.98 8.01
N ARG A 152 -1.10 -8.28 6.74
CA ARG A 152 0.04 -7.67 6.03
C ARG A 152 -0.24 -6.22 5.67
N VAL A 153 -1.44 -5.93 5.18
CA VAL A 153 -1.90 -4.56 4.86
C VAL A 153 -1.85 -3.68 6.10
N CYS A 154 -2.47 -4.11 7.21
CA CYS A 154 -2.49 -3.31 8.43
C CYS A 154 -1.09 -3.13 9.03
N LEU A 155 -0.22 -4.15 8.97
CA LEU A 155 1.16 -4.01 9.43
C LEU A 155 1.91 -2.95 8.62
N TYR A 156 1.76 -2.97 7.30
CA TYR A 156 2.35 -1.97 6.40
C TYR A 156 1.82 -0.57 6.72
N MET A 157 0.50 -0.40 6.80
CA MET A 157 -0.12 0.89 7.16
C MET A 157 0.40 1.43 8.51
N VAL A 158 0.45 0.60 9.55
CA VAL A 158 0.92 1.02 10.89
C VAL A 158 2.39 1.43 10.88
N SER A 159 3.22 0.79 10.04
CA SER A 159 4.62 1.17 9.87
C SER A 159 4.76 2.52 9.15
N MET A 160 3.91 2.77 8.16
CA MET A 160 3.88 3.99 7.34
C MET A 160 3.37 5.20 8.11
N VAL A 161 2.47 5.02 9.10
CA VAL A 161 1.97 6.11 9.97
C VAL A 161 3.09 6.93 10.62
N ASN A 162 4.26 6.34 10.90
CA ASN A 162 5.40 7.08 11.48
C ASN A 162 6.04 8.07 10.50
N LEU A 163 5.82 7.89 9.20
CA LEU A 163 6.37 8.71 8.12
C LEU A 163 5.36 9.76 7.63
N LEU A 164 4.08 9.60 7.98
CA LEU A 164 3.00 10.47 7.55
C LEU A 164 2.82 11.68 8.50
N THR A 165 2.47 12.82 7.92
CA THR A 165 2.08 14.02 8.65
C THR A 165 0.61 13.99 9.04
N TYR A 166 0.22 14.84 9.99
CA TYR A 166 -1.19 15.11 10.27
C TYR A 166 -1.82 15.87 9.07
N PRO A 167 -3.03 15.53 8.60
CA PRO A 167 -4.02 14.60 9.20
C PRO A 167 -3.96 13.15 8.72
N ASP A 168 -3.16 12.83 7.69
CA ASP A 168 -3.15 11.52 7.02
C ASP A 168 -2.76 10.38 7.95
N ASN A 169 -1.86 10.67 8.90
CA ASN A 169 -1.46 9.69 9.92
C ASN A 169 -2.64 9.17 10.77
N GLU A 170 -3.60 10.02 11.12
CA GLU A 170 -4.81 9.62 11.85
C GLU A 170 -5.77 8.85 10.96
N LEU A 171 -5.91 9.27 9.69
CA LEU A 171 -6.76 8.60 8.72
C LEU A 171 -6.31 7.16 8.48
N PHE A 172 -4.99 6.95 8.35
CA PHE A 172 -4.40 5.62 8.23
C PHE A 172 -4.68 4.74 9.44
N LEU A 173 -4.54 5.30 10.65
CA LEU A 173 -4.83 4.56 11.88
C LEU A 173 -6.31 4.20 12.02
N LYS A 174 -7.23 5.10 11.64
CA LYS A 174 -8.68 4.85 11.65
C LYS A 174 -9.06 3.77 10.63
N THR A 175 -8.54 3.87 9.41
CA THR A 175 -8.78 2.87 8.36
C THR A 175 -8.24 1.50 8.77
N ALA A 176 -7.02 1.43 9.32
CA ALA A 176 -6.46 0.17 9.82
C ALA A 176 -7.25 -0.40 11.01
N HIS A 177 -7.80 0.47 11.87
CA HIS A 177 -8.70 0.08 12.95
C HIS A 177 -9.98 -0.58 12.43
N ASP A 178 -10.64 0.03 11.44
CA ASP A 178 -11.86 -0.50 10.83
C ASP A 178 -11.63 -1.88 10.17
N ILE A 179 -10.47 -2.07 9.54
CA ILE A 179 -10.06 -3.38 9.00
C ILE A 179 -9.96 -4.41 10.15
N TYR A 180 -9.25 -4.10 11.23
CA TYR A 180 -9.11 -5.03 12.35
C TYR A 180 -10.44 -5.37 13.04
N ILE A 181 -11.36 -4.41 13.15
CA ILE A 181 -12.70 -4.63 13.70
C ILE A 181 -13.51 -5.57 12.82
N THR A 182 -13.45 -5.39 11.49
CA THR A 182 -14.13 -6.26 10.52
C THR A 182 -13.66 -7.71 10.65
N TYR A 183 -12.36 -7.91 10.85
CA TYR A 183 -11.74 -9.22 11.06
C TYR A 183 -11.73 -9.71 12.53
N LYS A 184 -12.49 -9.05 13.42
CA LYS A 184 -12.66 -9.41 14.85
C LYS A 184 -11.36 -9.46 15.67
N GLN A 185 -10.32 -8.75 15.22
CA GLN A 185 -9.05 -8.61 15.95
C GLN A 185 -9.11 -7.41 16.91
N TYR A 186 -9.94 -7.53 17.95
CA TYR A 186 -10.20 -6.42 18.89
C TYR A 186 -8.97 -5.96 19.68
N THR A 187 -8.01 -6.84 19.94
CA THR A 187 -6.77 -6.48 20.66
C THR A 187 -5.91 -5.53 19.85
N GLN A 188 -5.69 -5.82 18.57
CA GLN A 188 -4.91 -4.95 17.67
C GLN A 188 -5.67 -3.64 17.38
N ALA A 189 -6.98 -3.70 17.17
CA ALA A 189 -7.82 -2.51 17.03
C ALA A 189 -7.67 -1.58 18.25
N MET A 190 -7.77 -2.11 19.47
CA MET A 190 -7.63 -1.30 20.69
C MET A 190 -6.24 -0.66 20.82
N VAL A 191 -5.17 -1.33 20.39
CA VAL A 191 -3.82 -0.73 20.37
C VAL A 191 -3.80 0.50 19.46
N LEU A 192 -4.44 0.44 18.28
CA LEU A 192 -4.55 1.59 17.39
C LEU A 192 -5.43 2.70 17.97
N ALA A 193 -6.54 2.36 18.60
CA ALA A 193 -7.41 3.33 19.27
C ALA A 193 -6.70 4.06 20.43
N ILE A 194 -5.89 3.33 21.21
CA ILE A 194 -5.02 3.93 22.24
C ILE A 194 -3.98 4.87 21.61
N ARG A 195 -3.40 4.50 20.47
CA ARG A 195 -2.45 5.35 19.73
C ARG A 195 -3.10 6.63 19.20
N LEU A 196 -4.36 6.55 18.75
CA LEU A 196 -5.18 7.70 18.36
C LEU A 196 -5.64 8.56 19.54
N ASN A 197 -5.51 8.04 20.78
CA ASN A 197 -6.02 8.66 22.00
C ASN A 197 -7.53 9.00 21.94
N ASP A 198 -8.30 8.22 21.18
CA ASP A 198 -9.75 8.38 21.07
C ASP A 198 -10.45 7.46 22.07
N ILE A 199 -11.00 8.08 23.12
CA ILE A 199 -11.65 7.38 24.22
C ILE A 199 -12.94 6.68 23.77
N ASP A 200 -13.64 7.22 22.79
CA ASP A 200 -14.93 6.68 22.36
C ASP A 200 -14.74 5.46 21.47
N LEU A 201 -13.71 5.43 20.63
CA LEU A 201 -13.27 4.22 19.92
C LEU A 201 -12.84 3.12 20.89
N ILE A 202 -12.07 3.44 21.92
CA ILE A 202 -11.62 2.46 22.93
C ILE A 202 -12.81 1.82 23.67
N LYS A 203 -13.82 2.62 24.04
CA LYS A 203 -15.05 2.10 24.66
C LYS A 203 -15.81 1.19 23.70
N ALA A 204 -15.94 1.61 22.43
CA ALA A 204 -16.64 0.82 21.41
C ALA A 204 -15.97 -0.55 21.21
N ASP A 205 -14.64 -0.60 21.18
CA ASP A 205 -13.88 -1.86 21.05
C ASP A 205 -14.07 -2.75 22.27
N PHE A 206 -14.07 -2.16 23.47
CA PHE A 206 -14.29 -2.87 24.73
C PHE A 206 -15.70 -3.47 24.84
N ASP A 207 -16.71 -2.76 24.33
CA ASP A 207 -18.10 -3.23 24.34
C ASP A 207 -18.36 -4.31 23.29
N LYS A 208 -17.71 -4.24 22.13
CA LYS A 208 -17.78 -5.26 21.07
C LYS A 208 -17.18 -6.60 21.50
N ALA A 209 -16.17 -6.58 22.37
CA ALA A 209 -15.54 -7.78 22.90
C ALA A 209 -16.47 -8.56 23.84
N GLN A 210 -17.16 -9.61 23.39
CA GLN A 210 -18.10 -10.34 24.28
C GLN A 210 -17.41 -11.32 25.25
N ASP A 211 -16.22 -11.82 24.91
CA ASP A 211 -15.51 -12.81 25.71
C ASP A 211 -14.94 -12.19 27.01
N PRO A 212 -15.28 -12.73 28.21
CA PRO A 212 -14.75 -12.26 29.48
C PRO A 212 -13.22 -12.31 29.58
N ALA A 213 -12.56 -13.28 28.95
CA ALA A 213 -11.10 -13.35 28.98
C ALA A 213 -10.49 -12.21 28.15
N LEU A 214 -11.01 -11.99 26.95
CA LEU A 214 -10.59 -10.91 26.07
C LEU A 214 -10.89 -9.52 26.69
N LYS A 215 -12.05 -9.30 27.31
CA LYS A 215 -12.33 -8.05 28.03
C LYS A 215 -11.32 -7.76 29.14
N LYS A 216 -10.91 -8.77 29.90
CA LYS A 216 -9.87 -8.60 30.94
C LYS A 216 -8.53 -8.22 30.32
N GLN A 217 -8.16 -8.83 29.20
CA GLN A 217 -6.93 -8.50 28.48
C GLN A 217 -6.96 -7.07 27.93
N LEU A 218 -8.06 -6.64 27.31
CA LEU A 218 -8.27 -5.26 26.84
C LEU A 218 -8.21 -4.25 27.99
N GLY A 219 -8.89 -4.54 29.10
CA GLY A 219 -8.86 -3.72 30.31
C GLY A 219 -7.44 -3.59 30.88
N PHE A 220 -6.67 -4.68 30.88
CA PHE A 220 -5.27 -4.65 31.31
C PHE A 220 -4.41 -3.78 30.37
N LEU A 221 -4.57 -3.95 29.05
CA LEU A 221 -3.87 -3.16 28.02
C LEU A 221 -4.16 -1.65 28.13
N TYR A 222 -5.40 -1.27 28.44
CA TYR A 222 -5.72 0.13 28.69
C TYR A 222 -5.12 0.60 30.02
N SER A 223 -5.26 -0.21 31.07
CA SER A 223 -4.79 0.14 32.41
C SER A 223 -3.29 0.37 32.46
N ILE A 224 -2.45 -0.39 31.74
CA ILE A 224 -0.99 -0.21 31.78
C ILE A 224 -0.57 1.16 31.23
N ASN A 225 -1.27 1.66 30.21
CA ASN A 225 -1.02 2.98 29.64
C ASN A 225 -1.49 4.10 30.58
N VAL A 226 -2.68 3.95 31.19
CA VAL A 226 -3.27 4.97 32.07
C VAL A 226 -2.63 5.00 33.46
N VAL A 227 -2.28 3.84 34.02
CA VAL A 227 -1.70 3.72 35.36
C VAL A 227 -0.36 4.43 35.42
N SER A 228 0.48 4.33 34.40
CA SER A 228 1.75 5.08 34.37
C SER A 228 1.52 6.59 34.52
N ILE A 229 0.61 7.14 33.72
CA ILE A 229 0.27 8.57 33.73
C ILE A 229 -0.37 8.99 35.05
N PHE A 230 -1.31 8.20 35.57
CA PHE A 230 -2.05 8.54 36.79
C PHE A 230 -1.21 8.40 38.06
N THR A 231 -0.32 7.41 38.12
CA THR A 231 0.55 7.20 39.28
C THR A 231 1.61 8.29 39.35
N VAL A 232 2.23 8.65 38.23
CA VAL A 232 3.24 9.71 38.17
C VAL A 232 2.62 11.11 38.25
N GLY A 233 1.41 11.30 37.72
CA GLY A 233 0.66 12.54 37.81
C GLY A 233 0.32 12.97 39.25
N ARG A 234 0.25 12.01 40.19
CA ARG A 234 0.05 12.30 41.62
C ARG A 234 1.31 12.76 42.36
N ILE A 235 2.50 12.52 41.81
CA ILE A 235 3.78 12.85 42.46
C ILE A 235 4.18 14.30 42.18
N GLY A 236 4.00 14.78 40.94
CA GLY A 236 4.25 16.17 40.58
C GLY A 236 4.54 16.35 39.09
N ARG A 237 4.42 17.59 38.59
CA ARG A 237 4.63 17.92 37.16
C ARG A 237 6.06 17.66 36.69
N LEU A 238 7.05 17.84 37.57
CA LEU A 238 8.47 17.61 37.29
C LEU A 238 8.77 16.12 37.08
N GLU A 239 8.26 15.25 37.94
CA GLU A 239 8.42 13.80 37.83
C GLU A 239 7.68 13.23 36.60
N LEU A 240 6.50 13.79 36.27
CA LEU A 240 5.78 13.44 35.04
C LEU A 240 6.59 13.79 33.80
N GLY A 241 7.19 14.98 33.77
CA GLY A 241 8.09 15.39 32.69
C GLY A 241 9.34 14.50 32.60
N ALA A 242 9.94 14.15 33.74
CA ALA A 242 11.12 13.29 33.81
C ALA A 242 10.83 11.87 33.30
N VAL A 243 9.71 11.26 33.70
CA VAL A 243 9.30 9.92 33.24
C VAL A 243 8.97 9.95 31.75
N SER A 244 8.22 10.95 31.27
CA SER A 244 7.92 11.07 29.84
C SER A 244 9.19 11.22 29.00
N LEU A 245 10.14 12.04 29.46
CA LEU A 245 11.42 12.21 28.79
C LEU A 245 12.26 10.93 28.82
N ALA A 246 12.28 10.21 29.94
CA ALA A 246 12.97 8.93 30.08
C ALA A 246 12.37 7.87 29.15
N THR A 247 11.04 7.78 29.07
CA THR A 247 10.34 6.85 28.16
C THR A 247 10.61 7.19 26.70
N MET A 248 10.57 8.47 26.31
CA MET A 248 10.93 8.89 24.95
C MET A 248 12.39 8.55 24.62
N THR A 249 13.31 8.80 25.56
CA THR A 249 14.73 8.48 25.40
C THR A 249 14.94 6.97 25.27
N ALA A 250 14.30 6.16 26.10
CA ALA A 250 14.37 4.70 26.03
C ALA A 250 13.78 4.17 24.71
N THR A 251 12.71 4.78 24.22
CA THR A 251 12.07 4.39 22.95
C THR A 251 13.00 4.66 21.77
N ILE A 252 13.63 5.83 21.73
CA ILE A 252 14.53 6.22 20.65
C ILE A 252 15.85 5.45 20.71
N THR A 253 16.46 5.33 21.89
CA THR A 253 17.82 4.77 22.02
C THR A 253 17.84 3.25 22.14
N CYS A 254 16.78 2.63 22.66
CA CYS A 254 16.78 1.19 22.95
C CYS A 254 15.72 0.43 22.13
N TYR A 255 14.44 0.81 22.21
CA TYR A 255 13.38 0.05 21.56
C TYR A 255 13.43 0.12 20.03
N ALA A 256 13.66 1.31 19.44
CA ALA A 256 13.71 1.46 17.99
C ALA A 256 14.85 0.65 17.33
N PRO A 257 16.11 0.66 17.83
CA PRO A 257 17.17 -0.21 17.31
C PRO A 257 16.85 -1.70 17.46
N PHE A 258 16.31 -2.12 18.61
CA PHE A 258 15.94 -3.53 18.83
C PHE A 258 14.83 -3.98 17.88
N GLN A 259 13.79 -3.16 17.69
CA GLN A 259 12.70 -3.45 16.77
C GLN A 259 13.19 -3.46 15.31
N GLY A 260 14.07 -2.54 14.93
CA GLY A 260 14.69 -2.52 13.60
C GLY A 260 15.55 -3.77 13.33
N LEU A 261 16.31 -4.23 14.34
CA LEU A 261 17.06 -5.47 14.24
C LEU A 261 16.16 -6.71 14.17
N ALA A 262 15.08 -6.76 14.95
CA ALA A 262 14.12 -7.85 14.90
C ALA A 262 13.41 -7.93 13.52
N THR A 263 12.97 -6.79 13.00
CA THR A 263 12.28 -6.70 11.70
C THR A 263 13.21 -7.05 10.54
N SER A 264 14.48 -6.63 10.61
CA SER A 264 15.48 -7.03 9.62
C SER A 264 15.79 -8.52 9.69
N LEU A 265 15.79 -9.13 10.90
CA LEU A 265 15.89 -10.57 11.08
C LEU A 265 14.71 -11.33 10.48
N ASP A 266 13.48 -10.87 10.66
CA ASP A 266 12.29 -11.50 10.07
C ASP A 266 12.40 -11.53 8.54
N THR A 267 12.89 -10.43 7.95
CA THR A 267 13.15 -10.33 6.51
C THR A 267 14.26 -11.30 6.08
N LEU A 268 15.36 -11.35 6.83
CA LEU A 268 16.51 -12.25 6.57
C LEU A 268 16.13 -13.73 6.67
N CYS A 269 15.36 -14.10 7.70
CA CYS A 269 14.90 -15.47 7.93
C CYS A 269 13.94 -15.93 6.83
N ALA A 270 13.02 -15.05 6.39
CA ALA A 270 12.11 -15.36 5.27
C ALA A 270 12.88 -15.55 3.94
N GLN A 271 13.89 -14.71 3.69
CA GLN A 271 14.77 -14.82 2.51
C GLN A 271 15.64 -16.09 2.55
N ALA A 272 16.21 -16.43 3.71
CA ALA A 272 17.01 -17.64 3.90
C ALA A 272 16.16 -18.92 3.72
N TYR A 273 14.93 -18.93 4.23
CA TYR A 273 14.00 -20.05 4.06
C TYR A 273 13.58 -20.23 2.58
N GLY A 274 13.28 -19.12 1.88
CA GLY A 274 12.91 -19.13 0.46
C GLY A 274 14.04 -19.53 -0.50
N SER A 275 15.30 -19.25 -0.14
CA SER A 275 16.48 -19.58 -0.95
C SER A 275 17.02 -21.01 -0.75
N GLY A 276 16.30 -21.85 0.02
CA GLY A 276 16.64 -23.26 0.23
C GLY A 276 17.83 -23.52 1.16
N HIS A 277 18.50 -22.48 1.68
CA HIS A 277 19.59 -22.59 2.65
C HIS A 277 19.01 -22.57 4.07
N ARG A 278 18.47 -23.72 4.51
CA ARG A 278 17.80 -23.89 5.81
C ARG A 278 18.70 -23.79 7.05
N HIS A 279 19.97 -23.46 6.88
CA HIS A 279 20.92 -23.21 7.95
C HIS A 279 21.57 -21.85 7.71
N LEU A 280 21.37 -20.94 8.67
CA LEU A 280 22.21 -19.77 8.91
C LEU A 280 23.50 -20.21 9.61
#